data_AF-A0A6M8NJ44-F1
#
_entry.id   AF-A0A6M8NJ44-F1
#
_cell.length_a   1.000
_cell.length_b   1.000
_cell.length_c   1.000
_cell.angle_alpha   90.00
_cell.angle_beta   90.00
_cell.angle_gamma   90.00
#
_symmetry.space_group_name_H-M   'P 1'
#
loop_
_entity.id
_entity.type
_entity.pdbx_description
1 polymer ?
#
loop_
_entity_poly.entity_id
_entity_poly.type
_entity_poly.pdbx_seq_one_letter_code
_entity_poly.pdbx_strand_id
1 'polypeptide(L)'
;MGINENQKIELFDKFYDWLKADGLKAKKSERLHRKKIFASLLANDEMTLDNFADFLQDYKKEQILVLKGKIIEINGLPCFIQDIKLETKLDAFTLITDNNIHLKCKTEDLTQIEKKILKEKI
;
A
#
# COMPACT_ATOMS: atom_id res chain seq x y z
N MET A 1 -3.29 14.63 7.52
CA MET A 1 -2.45 13.77 8.40
C MET A 1 -1.04 13.86 7.83
N GLY A 2 -0.09 14.43 8.57
CA GLY A 2 1.27 14.66 8.04
C GLY A 2 2.03 13.35 7.87
N ILE A 3 2.85 13.24 6.83
CA ILE A 3 3.76 12.09 6.62
C ILE A 3 4.75 12.05 7.79
N ASN A 4 4.73 10.97 8.57
CA ASN A 4 5.63 10.78 9.71
C ASN A 4 7.05 10.39 9.23
N GLU A 5 8.09 10.89 9.88
CA GLU A 5 9.49 10.52 9.65
C GLU A 5 9.72 9.00 9.71
N ASN A 6 9.15 8.31 10.70
CA ASN A 6 9.30 6.86 10.82
C ASN A 6 8.75 6.12 9.59
N GLN A 7 7.61 6.59 9.07
CA GLN A 7 7.01 6.01 7.87
C GLN A 7 7.89 6.21 6.64
N LYS A 8 8.55 7.37 6.51
CA LYS A 8 9.51 7.62 5.44
C LYS A 8 10.67 6.64 5.50
N ILE A 9 11.21 6.40 6.70
CA ILE A 9 12.33 5.48 6.91
C ILE A 9 11.92 4.05 6.54
N GLU A 10 10.79 3.57 7.07
CA GLU A 10 10.33 2.20 6.88
C GLU A 10 9.99 1.89 5.42
N LEU A 11 9.42 2.85 4.70
CA LEU A 11 8.96 2.63 3.32
C LEU A 11 9.96 3.09 2.25
N PHE A 12 11.11 3.65 2.65
CA PHE A 12 12.04 4.25 1.69
C PHE A 12 12.51 3.30 0.59
N ASP A 13 12.78 2.04 0.93
CA ASP A 13 13.27 1.07 -0.06
C ASP A 13 12.21 0.76 -1.12
N LYS A 14 10.97 0.57 -0.69
CA LYS A 14 9.83 0.38 -1.59
C LYS A 14 9.56 1.63 -2.43
N PHE A 15 9.68 2.81 -1.83
CA PHE A 15 9.56 4.08 -2.56
C PHE A 15 10.65 4.22 -3.63
N TYR A 16 11.90 3.90 -3.31
CA TYR A 16 13.00 3.99 -4.27
C TYR A 16 12.82 2.99 -5.42
N ASP A 17 12.34 1.78 -5.14
CA ASP A 17 12.01 0.79 -6.17
C ASP A 17 10.81 1.23 -7.03
N TRP A 18 9.79 1.85 -6.44
CA TRP A 18 8.66 2.45 -7.16
C TRP A 18 9.13 3.55 -8.13
N LEU A 19 10.01 4.46 -7.67
CA LEU A 19 10.60 5.48 -8.55
C LEU A 19 11.39 4.84 -9.71
N LYS A 20 12.12 3.75 -9.46
CA LYS A 20 12.86 3.03 -10.51
C LYS A 20 11.92 2.41 -11.53
N ALA A 21 10.79 1.86 -11.09
CA ALA A 21 9.75 1.33 -11.97
C ALA A 21 9.15 2.43 -12.87
N ASP A 22 9.03 3.66 -12.36
CA ASP A 22 8.62 4.85 -13.12
C ASP A 22 9.74 5.45 -14.01
N GLY A 23 10.91 4.81 -14.02
CA GLY A 23 12.01 5.15 -14.93
C GLY A 23 13.14 5.97 -14.32
N LEU A 24 13.16 6.16 -12.99
CA LEU A 24 14.29 6.77 -12.29
C LEU A 24 15.59 5.99 -12.55
N LYS A 25 16.59 6.65 -13.15
CA LYS A 25 17.90 6.05 -13.45
C LYS A 25 19.03 6.86 -12.84
N ALA A 26 19.86 6.21 -12.04
CA ALA A 26 21.08 6.82 -11.51
C ALA A 26 22.09 7.04 -12.64
N LYS A 27 22.61 8.26 -12.79
CA LYS A 27 23.59 8.59 -13.85
C LYS A 27 24.98 8.01 -13.62
N LYS A 28 25.35 7.71 -12.37
CA LYS A 28 26.70 7.25 -12.00
C LYS A 28 26.66 6.12 -10.96
N SER A 29 26.25 6.44 -9.73
CA SER A 29 26.25 5.50 -8.61
C SER A 29 24.86 5.43 -8.00
N GLU A 30 24.27 4.24 -8.01
CA GLU A 30 22.99 3.96 -7.38
C GLU A 30 23.03 4.23 -5.87
N ARG A 31 24.12 3.83 -5.19
CA ARG A 31 24.30 4.07 -3.76
C ARG A 31 24.24 5.56 -3.40
N LEU A 32 24.97 6.40 -4.14
CA LEU A 32 24.99 7.85 -3.89
C LEU A 32 23.64 8.49 -4.24
N HIS A 33 22.99 8.01 -5.30
CA HIS A 33 21.69 8.48 -5.72
C HIS A 33 20.61 8.18 -4.68
N ARG A 34 20.54 6.92 -4.22
CA ARG A 34 19.66 6.47 -3.13
C ARG A 34 19.88 7.31 -1.87
N LYS A 35 21.14 7.55 -1.47
CA LYS A 35 21.45 8.41 -0.31
C LYS A 35 20.93 9.85 -0.49
N LYS A 36 21.03 10.41 -1.71
CA LYS A 36 20.54 11.76 -2.01
C LYS A 36 19.01 11.84 -1.88
N ILE A 37 18.28 10.90 -2.48
CA ILE A 37 16.81 10.89 -2.40
C ILE A 37 16.35 10.69 -0.95
N PHE A 38 17.00 9.81 -0.19
CA PHE A 38 16.69 9.63 1.22
C PHE A 38 16.86 10.92 2.02
N ALA A 39 17.98 11.63 1.82
CA ALA A 39 18.23 12.91 2.48
C ALA A 39 17.18 13.97 2.10
N SER A 40 16.81 14.07 0.81
CA SER A 40 15.74 14.96 0.34
C SER A 40 14.39 14.63 0.98
N LEU A 41 14.03 13.34 1.07
CA LEU A 41 12.79 12.88 1.68
C LEU A 41 12.72 13.24 3.18
N LEU A 42 13.80 13.06 3.92
CA LEU A 42 13.89 13.44 5.34
C LEU A 42 13.87 14.96 5.53
N ALA A 43 14.49 15.71 4.60
CA ALA A 43 14.51 17.17 4.62
C ALA A 43 13.20 17.82 4.20
N ASN A 44 12.14 17.05 3.90
CA ASN A 44 10.87 17.55 3.40
C ASN A 44 11.01 18.35 2.08
N ASP A 45 11.93 17.94 1.21
CA ASP A 45 12.02 18.49 -0.15
C ASP A 45 10.68 18.30 -0.87
N GLU A 46 10.10 19.40 -1.38
CA GLU A 46 8.72 19.46 -1.89
C GLU A 46 8.47 18.42 -2.98
N MET A 47 9.30 18.41 -4.03
CA MET A 47 9.16 17.44 -5.13
C MET A 47 9.33 15.99 -4.67
N THR A 48 10.26 15.75 -3.74
CA THR A 48 10.47 14.39 -3.20
C THR A 48 9.29 13.95 -2.33
N LEU A 49 8.67 14.88 -1.59
CA LEU A 49 7.48 14.63 -0.78
C LEU A 49 6.24 14.38 -1.62
N ASP A 50 6.04 15.13 -2.70
CA ASP A 50 4.93 14.91 -3.63
C ASP A 50 5.00 13.51 -4.24
N ASN A 51 6.18 13.13 -4.75
CA ASN A 51 6.41 11.76 -5.24
C ASN A 51 6.18 10.70 -4.14
N PHE A 52 6.57 10.98 -2.90
CA PHE A 52 6.31 10.06 -1.80
C PHE A 52 4.82 9.94 -1.48
N ALA A 53 4.05 11.03 -1.58
CA ALA A 53 2.60 11.01 -1.39
C ALA A 53 1.91 10.18 -2.48
N ASP A 54 2.33 10.31 -3.73
CA ASP A 54 1.84 9.48 -4.84
C ASP A 54 2.17 8.00 -4.62
N PHE A 55 3.42 7.70 -4.25
CA PHE A 55 3.83 6.35 -3.86
C PHE A 55 2.96 5.78 -2.73
N LEU A 56 2.61 6.57 -1.72
CA LEU A 56 1.76 6.09 -0.63
C LEU A 56 0.35 5.71 -1.10
N GLN A 57 -0.20 6.40 -2.10
CA GLN A 57 -1.49 6.04 -2.70
C GLN A 57 -1.40 4.69 -3.43
N ASP A 58 -0.39 4.53 -4.27
CA ASP A 58 -0.15 3.28 -5.02
C ASP A 58 0.15 2.11 -4.07
N TYR A 59 1.02 2.34 -3.09
CA TYR A 59 1.36 1.34 -2.07
C TYR A 59 0.11 0.87 -1.33
N LYS A 60 -0.77 1.78 -0.94
CA LYS A 60 -2.02 1.45 -0.23
C LYS A 60 -2.98 0.67 -1.13
N LYS A 61 -3.08 1.04 -2.40
CA LYS A 61 -3.85 0.32 -3.41
C LYS A 61 -3.34 -1.11 -3.58
N GLU A 62 -2.02 -1.31 -3.66
CA GLU A 62 -1.42 -2.64 -3.72
C GLU A 62 -1.74 -3.47 -2.48
N GLN A 63 -1.62 -2.90 -1.27
CA GLN A 63 -1.96 -3.60 -0.01
C GLN A 63 -3.41 -4.07 0.00
N ILE A 64 -4.35 -3.28 -0.53
CA ILE A 64 -5.75 -3.70 -0.68
C ILE A 64 -5.86 -4.85 -1.69
N LEU A 65 -5.23 -4.72 -2.86
CA LEU A 65 -5.36 -5.70 -3.94
C LEU A 65 -4.77 -7.07 -3.59
N VAL A 66 -3.72 -7.13 -2.76
CA VAL A 66 -3.16 -8.40 -2.27
C VAL A 66 -4.09 -9.13 -1.28
N LEU A 67 -5.21 -8.55 -0.87
CA LEU A 67 -6.26 -9.29 -0.14
C LEU A 67 -7.03 -10.24 -1.05
N LYS A 68 -7.05 -9.99 -2.37
CA LYS A 68 -7.71 -10.86 -3.34
C LYS A 68 -7.08 -12.25 -3.29
N GLY A 69 -7.92 -13.28 -3.29
CA GLY A 69 -7.48 -14.67 -3.19
C GLY A 69 -7.21 -15.15 -1.76
N LYS A 70 -7.40 -14.31 -0.74
CA LYS A 70 -7.29 -14.72 0.67
C LYS A 70 -8.65 -15.09 1.25
N ILE A 71 -8.64 -15.84 2.36
CA ILE A 71 -9.85 -16.17 3.13
C ILE A 71 -10.00 -15.17 4.27
N ILE A 72 -11.17 -14.55 4.37
CA ILE A 72 -11.54 -13.61 5.43
C ILE A 72 -12.68 -14.17 6.28
N GLU A 73 -12.61 -13.99 7.59
CA GLU A 73 -13.74 -14.31 8.48
C GLU A 73 -14.75 -13.15 8.51
N ILE A 74 -15.99 -13.44 8.06
CA ILE A 74 -17.11 -12.50 8.09
C ILE A 74 -18.25 -13.13 8.87
N ASN A 75 -18.65 -12.52 9.99
CA ASN A 75 -19.73 -13.01 10.87
C ASN A 75 -19.54 -14.47 11.31
N GLY A 76 -18.30 -14.90 11.58
CA GLY A 76 -17.98 -16.28 11.96
C GLY A 76 -17.90 -17.27 10.80
N LEU A 77 -18.06 -16.82 9.55
CA LEU A 77 -17.98 -17.66 8.36
C LEU A 77 -16.70 -17.34 7.56
N PRO A 78 -15.88 -18.34 7.23
CA PRO A 78 -14.77 -18.16 6.30
C PRO A 78 -15.32 -17.91 4.90
N CYS A 79 -14.89 -16.82 4.27
CA CYS A 79 -15.28 -16.43 2.93
C CYS A 79 -14.03 -16.18 2.08
N PHE A 80 -14.01 -16.67 0.85
CA PHE A 80 -12.91 -16.42 -0.08
C PHE A 80 -13.12 -15.09 -0.80
N ILE A 81 -12.11 -14.21 -0.79
CA ILE A 81 -12.17 -12.92 -1.49
C ILE A 81 -11.93 -13.16 -2.98
N GLN A 82 -13.02 -13.22 -3.76
CA GLN A 82 -12.97 -13.44 -5.20
C GLN A 82 -12.56 -12.18 -5.96
N ASP A 83 -13.02 -11.01 -5.53
CA ASP A 83 -12.71 -9.77 -6.22
C ASP A 83 -12.71 -8.56 -5.29
N ILE A 84 -12.09 -7.47 -5.76
CA ILE A 84 -11.99 -6.21 -5.02
C ILE A 84 -12.28 -5.05 -5.96
N LYS A 85 -13.26 -4.23 -5.58
CA LYS A 85 -13.56 -2.97 -6.28
C LYS A 85 -13.00 -1.79 -5.50
N LEU A 86 -12.14 -1.03 -6.14
CA LEU A 86 -11.57 0.19 -5.59
C LEU A 86 -12.45 1.38 -5.96
N GLU A 87 -12.71 2.28 -5.01
CA GLU A 87 -13.38 3.55 -5.30
C GLU A 87 -12.35 4.56 -5.84
N THR A 88 -12.80 5.52 -6.65
CA THR A 88 -11.93 6.49 -7.36
C THR A 88 -11.00 7.29 -6.44
N LYS A 89 -11.43 7.55 -5.19
CA LYS A 89 -10.66 8.33 -4.21
C LYS A 89 -9.84 7.47 -3.24
N LEU A 90 -9.88 6.13 -3.38
CA LEU A 90 -9.23 5.17 -2.47
C LEU A 90 -9.55 5.40 -0.98
N ASP A 91 -10.66 6.08 -0.67
CA ASP A 91 -11.20 6.26 0.67
C ASP A 91 -11.91 4.99 1.16
N ALA A 92 -12.47 4.25 0.22
CA ALA A 92 -13.10 2.96 0.45
C ALA A 92 -12.80 1.95 -0.68
N PHE A 93 -13.06 0.69 -0.37
CA PHE A 93 -13.05 -0.42 -1.31
C PHE A 93 -14.13 -1.42 -0.93
N THR A 94 -14.53 -2.27 -1.87
CA THR A 94 -15.51 -3.33 -1.65
C THR A 94 -14.87 -4.69 -1.88
N LEU A 95 -14.89 -5.54 -0.87
CA LEU A 95 -14.55 -6.95 -0.98
C LEU A 95 -15.78 -7.70 -1.51
N ILE A 96 -15.57 -8.54 -2.53
CA ILE A 96 -16.59 -9.41 -3.10
C ILE A 96 -16.15 -10.84 -2.83
N THR A 97 -16.98 -11.58 -2.09
CA THR A 97 -16.67 -12.97 -1.72
C THR A 97 -17.38 -13.99 -2.59
N ASP A 98 -16.93 -15.23 -2.50
CA ASP A 98 -17.56 -16.41 -3.09
C ASP A 98 -18.99 -16.69 -2.64
N ASN A 99 -19.35 -16.23 -1.44
CA ASN A 99 -20.71 -16.28 -0.92
C ASN A 99 -21.59 -15.10 -1.38
N ASN A 100 -21.17 -14.35 -2.40
CA ASN A 100 -21.82 -13.11 -2.88
C ASN A 100 -21.97 -12.04 -1.78
N ILE A 101 -21.11 -12.05 -0.76
CA ILE A 101 -21.10 -11.01 0.26
C ILE A 101 -20.29 -9.83 -0.27
N HIS A 102 -20.90 -8.65 -0.28
CA HIS A 102 -20.26 -7.41 -0.69
C HIS A 102 -19.99 -6.56 0.56
N LEU A 103 -18.74 -6.57 1.02
CA LEU A 103 -18.34 -5.85 2.22
C LEU A 103 -17.63 -4.55 1.83
N LYS A 104 -18.28 -3.41 2.07
CA LYS A 104 -17.66 -2.09 1.91
C LYS A 104 -16.77 -1.79 3.11
N CYS A 105 -15.53 -1.43 2.84
CA CYS A 105 -14.49 -1.18 3.82
C CYS A 105 -13.91 0.23 3.63
N LYS A 106 -13.59 0.91 4.72
CA LYS A 106 -12.75 2.11 4.65
C LYS A 106 -11.31 1.69 4.56
N THR A 107 -10.53 2.43 3.77
CA THR A 107 -9.10 2.12 3.61
C THR A 107 -8.29 2.36 4.89
N GLU A 108 -8.80 3.19 5.81
CA GLU A 108 -8.23 3.39 7.15
C GLU A 108 -8.32 2.13 8.03
N ASP A 109 -9.30 1.26 7.77
CA ASP A 109 -9.52 0.03 8.54
C ASP A 109 -8.71 -1.16 8.00
N LEU A 110 -7.84 -0.95 7.01
CA LEU A 110 -7.09 -2.01 6.32
C LEU A 110 -6.34 -2.92 7.30
N THR A 111 -5.64 -2.35 8.29
CA THR A 111 -4.92 -3.13 9.31
C THR A 111 -5.86 -4.01 10.15
N GLN A 112 -7.10 -3.59 10.38
CA GLN A 112 -8.09 -4.40 11.09
C GLN A 112 -8.63 -5.52 10.21
N ILE A 113 -8.82 -5.24 8.91
CA ILE A 113 -9.27 -6.22 7.92
C ILE A 113 -8.21 -7.32 7.74
N GLU A 114 -6.93 -6.95 7.66
CA GLU A 114 -5.81 -7.88 7.58
C GLU A 114 -5.74 -8.84 8.76
N LYS A 115 -6.15 -8.40 9.96
CA LYS A 115 -6.22 -9.28 11.15
C LYS A 115 -7.34 -10.33 11.07
N LYS A 116 -8.38 -10.07 10.28
CA LYS A 116 -9.50 -11.02 10.03
C LYS A 116 -9.20 -12.00 8.90
N ILE A 117 -8.09 -11.81 8.18
CA ILE A 117 -7.63 -12.77 7.19
C ILE A 117 -7.13 -14.02 7.93
N LEU A 118 -7.69 -15.16 7.57
CA LEU A 118 -7.22 -16.45 8.08
C LEU A 118 -5.88 -16.75 7.42
N LYS A 119 -4.82 -16.88 8.23
CA LYS A 119 -3.51 -17.29 7.74
C LYS A 119 -3.57 -18.77 7.38
N GLU A 120 -3.17 -19.11 6.16
CA GLU A 120 -2.96 -20.51 5.78
C GLU A 120 -1.97 -21.15 6.76
N LYS A 121 -2.36 -22.26 7.38
CA LYS A 121 -1.41 -23.14 8.05
C LYS A 121 -0.65 -23.86 6.94
N ILE A 122 0.56 -23.38 6.65
CA ILE A 122 1.55 -24.12 5.86
C ILE A 122 1.99 -25.33 6.67
#